data_AF-A0A8S0H1C2-F1
#
_entry.id   AF-A0A8S0H1C2-F1
#
_cell.length_a   1.000
_cell.length_b   1.000
_cell.length_c   1.000
_cell.angle_alpha   90.00
_cell.angle_beta   90.00
_cell.angle_gamma   90.00
#
_symmetry.space_group_name_H-M   'P 1'
#
loop_
_entity.id
_entity.type
_entity.pdbx_description
1 polymer ?
#
loop_
_entity_poly.entity_id
_entity_poly.type
_entity_poly.pdbx_seq_one_letter_code
_entity_poly.pdbx_strand_id
1 'polypeptide(L)'
;MPVYFIGEDENGCSPIKIGVAKNIEERKRNLQTGNPLDLKLLGWIEVADAFQLERQLHQHFESTHVRGEWFAIEPAEILPILMRAGLDGFVAKNADAFQVIGYDRDAVPEYLGVWEWGDLEIYECCPYCGCLCGMHFQDASQMYHCLNCDTLTDFSDLDPRNEDLDD
;
A
#
# COMPACT_ATOMS: atom_id res chain seq x y z
N MET A 1 1.23 -12.60 12.32
CA MET A 1 0.80 -11.25 12.74
C MET A 1 1.62 -10.30 11.89
N PRO A 2 1.03 -9.36 11.17
CA PRO A 2 1.81 -8.43 10.37
C PRO A 2 2.57 -7.39 11.22
N VAL A 3 3.69 -6.92 10.68
CA VAL A 3 4.30 -5.64 11.05
C VAL A 3 3.66 -4.55 10.19
N TYR A 4 3.18 -3.47 10.78
CA TYR A 4 2.48 -2.39 10.09
C TYR A 4 3.22 -1.06 10.22
N PHE A 5 2.92 -0.14 9.29
CA PHE A 5 3.41 1.23 9.27
C PHE A 5 2.23 2.19 9.25
N ILE A 6 2.08 3.03 10.28
CA ILE A 6 1.00 4.03 10.39
C ILE A 6 1.62 5.43 10.52
N GLY A 7 1.21 6.36 9.66
CA GLY A 7 1.67 7.77 9.69
C GLY A 7 0.57 8.74 10.14
N GLU A 8 0.98 9.94 10.54
CA GLU A 8 0.08 11.07 10.84
C GLU A 8 -0.19 11.90 9.57
N ASP A 9 -1.45 11.95 9.13
CA ASP A 9 -1.82 12.45 7.79
C ASP A 9 -1.38 13.89 7.52
N GLU A 10 -1.67 14.81 8.44
CA GLU A 10 -1.49 16.26 8.26
C GLU A 10 -0.04 16.69 8.00
N ASN A 11 0.95 15.81 8.26
CA ASN A 11 2.38 16.08 8.12
C ASN A 11 3.03 15.24 7.01
N GLY A 12 2.30 14.90 5.95
CA GLY A 12 2.82 14.02 4.90
C GLY A 12 3.04 12.59 5.40
N CYS A 13 2.25 12.15 6.37
CA CYS A 13 2.37 10.84 7.02
C CYS A 13 3.67 10.63 7.82
N SER A 14 4.24 11.70 8.37
CA SER A 14 5.37 11.65 9.30
C SER A 14 5.03 12.32 10.64
N PRO A 15 5.43 11.77 11.80
CA PRO A 15 6.22 10.56 12.00
C PRO A 15 5.45 9.26 11.71
N ILE A 16 6.19 8.18 11.50
CA ILE A 16 5.64 6.83 11.24
C ILE A 16 5.81 5.96 12.49
N LYS A 17 4.72 5.31 12.88
CA LYS A 17 4.69 4.23 13.86
C LYS A 17 4.96 2.89 13.20
N ILE A 18 5.90 2.13 13.76
CA ILE A 18 6.17 0.74 13.37
C ILE A 18 5.71 -0.18 14.48
N GLY A 19 4.74 -1.05 14.22
CA GLY A 19 4.18 -1.93 15.26
C GLY A 19 3.69 -3.28 14.74
N VAL A 20 3.33 -4.18 15.66
CA VAL A 20 2.71 -5.49 15.35
C VAL A 20 1.24 -5.52 15.75
N ALA A 21 0.37 -6.07 14.90
CA ALA A 21 -1.03 -6.30 15.25
C ALA A 21 -1.62 -7.53 14.54
N LYS A 22 -2.58 -8.22 15.18
CA LYS A 22 -3.42 -9.22 14.50
C LYS A 22 -4.45 -8.59 13.57
N ASN A 23 -5.02 -7.46 14.01
CA ASN A 23 -6.00 -6.68 13.28
C ASN A 23 -5.52 -5.22 13.24
N ILE A 24 -4.95 -4.82 12.10
CA ILE A 24 -4.34 -3.51 11.93
C ILE A 24 -5.41 -2.41 12.02
N GLU A 25 -6.58 -2.60 11.42
CA GLU A 25 -7.66 -1.60 11.44
C GLU A 25 -8.21 -1.36 12.86
N GLU A 26 -8.40 -2.42 13.64
CA GLU A 26 -8.78 -2.28 15.05
C GLU A 26 -7.69 -1.57 15.85
N ARG A 27 -6.42 -1.91 15.60
CA ARG A 27 -5.28 -1.25 16.25
C ARG A 27 -5.21 0.23 15.89
N LYS A 28 -5.40 0.60 14.62
CA LYS A 28 -5.44 1.99 14.13
C LYS A 28 -6.54 2.78 14.82
N ARG A 29 -7.78 2.24 14.88
CA ARG A 29 -8.89 2.88 15.60
C ARG A 29 -8.58 3.11 17.08
N ASN A 30 -7.99 2.12 17.74
CA ASN A 30 -7.59 2.26 19.14
C ASN A 30 -6.51 3.33 19.32
N LEU A 31 -5.51 3.39 18.45
CA LEU A 31 -4.47 4.43 18.47
C LEU A 31 -5.05 5.83 18.22
N GLN A 32 -6.03 5.96 17.31
CA GLN A 32 -6.70 7.22 16.99
C GLN A 32 -7.36 7.85 18.22
N THR A 33 -7.91 7.04 19.14
CA THR A 33 -8.55 7.58 20.36
C THR A 33 -7.61 8.42 21.23
N GLY A 34 -6.30 8.17 21.15
CA GLY A 34 -5.26 8.91 21.86
C GLY A 34 -4.44 9.86 21.00
N ASN A 35 -4.73 9.97 19.69
CA ASN A 35 -4.03 10.86 18.77
C ASN A 35 -5.01 11.88 18.18
N PRO A 36 -4.81 13.19 18.40
CA PRO A 36 -5.68 14.20 17.79
C PRO A 36 -5.52 14.33 16.27
N LEU A 37 -4.40 13.87 15.70
CA LEU A 37 -4.15 13.89 14.26
C LEU A 37 -4.62 12.59 13.62
N ASP A 38 -5.17 12.68 12.41
CA ASP A 38 -5.66 11.51 11.67
C ASP A 38 -4.53 10.54 11.33
N LEU A 39 -4.77 9.25 11.59
CA LEU A 39 -3.82 8.18 11.37
C LEU A 39 -4.13 7.42 10.08
N LYS A 40 -3.16 7.38 9.17
CA LYS A 40 -3.23 6.60 7.92
C LYS A 40 -2.37 5.34 8.02
N LEU A 41 -2.94 4.23 7.58
CA LEU A 41 -2.16 3.01 7.33
C LEU A 41 -1.40 3.22 6.03
N LEU A 42 -0.09 2.98 6.04
CA LEU A 42 0.76 3.15 4.86
C LEU A 42 1.03 1.81 4.18
N GLY A 43 1.25 0.76 4.97
CA GLY A 43 1.53 -0.58 4.49
C GLY A 43 1.77 -1.56 5.62
N TRP A 44 1.98 -2.83 5.27
CA TRP A 44 2.30 -3.88 6.22
C TRP A 44 3.11 -5.01 5.57
N ILE A 45 3.74 -5.81 6.42
CA ILE A 45 4.47 -7.01 6.03
C ILE A 45 3.92 -8.19 6.79
N GLU A 46 3.47 -9.21 6.08
CA GLU A 46 3.14 -10.51 6.66
C GLU A 46 4.42 -11.28 6.95
N VAL A 47 4.56 -11.79 8.17
CA VAL A 47 5.78 -12.53 8.55
C VAL A 47 5.47 -13.50 9.67
N ALA A 48 6.21 -14.62 9.69
CA ALA A 48 6.11 -15.61 10.75
C ALA A 48 6.57 -15.05 12.10
N ASP A 49 7.73 -14.37 12.13
CA ASP A 49 8.28 -13.74 13.33
C ASP A 49 8.21 -12.21 13.27
N ALA A 50 7.02 -11.69 13.57
CA ALA A 50 6.72 -10.27 13.52
C ALA A 50 7.53 -9.43 14.52
N PHE A 51 7.78 -9.98 15.72
CA PHE A 51 8.51 -9.27 16.77
C PHE A 51 10.00 -9.17 16.44
N GLN A 52 10.58 -10.19 15.79
CA GLN A 52 11.95 -10.09 15.29
C GLN A 52 12.06 -8.99 14.22
N LEU A 53 11.14 -8.96 13.25
CA LEU A 53 11.16 -7.95 12.19
C LEU A 53 10.92 -6.54 12.76
N GLU A 54 9.94 -6.36 13.64
CA GLU A 54 9.69 -5.08 14.33
C GLU A 54 10.95 -4.58 15.04
N ARG A 55 11.62 -5.44 15.81
CA ARG A 55 12.87 -5.07 16.49
C ARG A 55 13.98 -4.69 15.50
N GLN A 56 14.11 -5.40 14.40
CA GLN A 56 15.09 -5.07 13.35
C GLN A 56 14.81 -3.71 12.71
N LEU A 57 13.54 -3.41 12.45
CA LEU A 57 13.11 -2.13 11.88
C LEU A 57 13.30 -0.97 12.86
N HIS A 58 12.98 -1.17 14.14
CA HIS A 58 13.27 -0.18 15.18
C HIS A 58 14.77 0.11 15.27
N GLN A 59 15.62 -0.93 15.22
CA GLN A 59 17.08 -0.76 15.18
C GLN A 59 17.56 -0.05 13.91
N HIS A 60 16.94 -0.34 12.76
CA HIS A 60 17.27 0.29 11.49
C HIS A 60 16.99 1.80 11.52
N PHE A 61 15.89 2.21 12.14
CA PHE A 61 15.45 3.61 12.24
C PHE A 61 15.79 4.28 13.58
N GLU A 62 16.67 3.69 14.39
CA GLU A 62 16.98 4.19 15.74
C GLU A 62 17.46 5.66 15.73
N SER A 63 18.18 6.08 14.69
CA SER A 63 18.65 7.46 14.56
C SER A 63 17.54 8.49 14.35
N THR A 64 16.36 8.06 13.93
CA THR A 64 15.17 8.90 13.73
C THR A 64 14.10 8.65 14.79
N HIS A 65 14.42 7.93 15.87
CA HIS A 65 13.50 7.66 16.97
C HIS A 65 12.99 8.97 17.59
N VAL A 66 11.66 9.12 17.67
CA VAL A 66 11.01 10.27 18.29
C VAL A 66 10.59 9.91 19.71
N ARG A 67 9.71 8.91 19.83
CA ARG A 67 9.17 8.47 21.12
C ARG A 67 8.46 7.13 20.99
N GLY A 68 8.73 6.21 21.90
CA GLY A 68 8.06 4.90 21.93
C GLY A 68 8.37 4.12 20.66
N GLU A 69 7.36 3.95 19.80
CA GLU A 69 7.47 3.20 18.53
C GLU A 69 7.30 4.14 17.31
N TRP A 70 7.48 5.46 17.50
CA TRP A 70 7.34 6.50 16.47
C TRP A 70 8.71 7.00 16.01
N PHE A 71 8.88 7.14 14.69
CA PHE A 71 10.11 7.49 14.01
C PHE A 71 9.87 8.64 13.02
N ALA A 72 10.78 9.62 12.99
CA ALA A 72 10.74 10.75 12.08
C ALA A 72 11.26 10.34 10.70
N ILE A 73 10.47 9.51 10.02
CA ILE A 73 10.69 9.02 8.66
C ILE A 73 9.47 9.29 7.79
N GLU A 74 9.65 9.20 6.47
CA GLU A 74 8.61 9.45 5.47
C GLU A 74 8.18 8.15 4.74
N PRO A 75 7.00 8.12 4.09
CA PRO A 75 6.53 6.94 3.35
C PRO A 75 7.56 6.39 2.33
N ALA A 76 8.30 7.27 1.67
CA ALA A 76 9.34 6.89 0.71
C ALA A 76 10.45 6.02 1.34
N GLU A 77 10.72 6.14 2.64
CA GLU A 77 11.74 5.35 3.34
C GLU A 77 11.28 3.93 3.67
N ILE A 78 9.97 3.71 3.82
CA ILE A 78 9.42 2.38 4.09
C ILE A 78 9.12 1.58 2.81
N LEU A 79 8.88 2.26 1.67
CA LEU A 79 8.53 1.60 0.42
C LEU A 79 9.57 0.53 -0.01
N PRO A 80 10.90 0.79 0.01
CA PRO A 80 11.89 -0.24 -0.34
C PRO A 80 11.89 -1.44 0.61
N ILE A 81 11.45 -1.26 1.85
CA ILE A 81 11.33 -2.34 2.85
C ILE A 81 10.12 -3.21 2.50
N LEU A 82 8.98 -2.58 2.20
CA LEU A 82 7.77 -3.26 1.76
C LEU A 82 8.02 -4.02 0.44
N MET A 83 8.67 -3.40 -0.54
CA MET A 83 8.99 -4.04 -1.83
C MET A 83 9.90 -5.26 -1.66
N ARG A 84 10.86 -5.21 -0.73
CA ARG A 84 11.75 -6.35 -0.45
C ARG A 84 11.02 -7.54 0.16
N ALA A 85 9.87 -7.32 0.81
CA ALA A 85 9.03 -8.40 1.31
C ALA A 85 8.25 -9.12 0.19
N GLY A 86 8.11 -8.53 -1.00
CA GLY A 86 7.52 -9.17 -2.17
C GLY A 86 6.07 -9.62 -1.93
N LEU A 87 5.82 -10.94 -2.01
CA LEU A 87 4.50 -11.55 -1.76
C LEU A 87 3.95 -11.24 -0.36
N ASP A 88 4.84 -11.01 0.59
CA ASP A 88 4.48 -10.73 1.97
C ASP A 88 4.36 -9.21 2.24
N GLY A 89 4.70 -8.35 1.28
CA GLY A 89 4.70 -6.89 1.40
C GLY A 89 3.47 -6.26 0.79
N PHE A 90 2.86 -5.32 1.50
CA PHE A 90 1.61 -4.69 1.09
C PHE A 90 1.61 -3.19 1.33
N VAL A 91 0.97 -2.46 0.42
CA VAL A 91 0.58 -1.05 0.61
C VAL A 91 -0.89 -0.93 0.97
N ALA A 92 -1.23 0.07 1.77
CA ALA A 92 -2.62 0.44 1.98
C ALA A 92 -3.14 1.14 0.73
N LYS A 93 -4.05 0.47 0.02
CA LYS A 93 -4.60 1.00 -1.22
C LYS A 93 -5.43 2.25 -0.97
N ASN A 94 -5.37 3.17 -1.92
CA ASN A 94 -6.37 4.21 -2.04
C ASN A 94 -7.75 3.58 -2.30
N ALA A 95 -8.79 4.08 -1.63
CA ALA A 95 -10.16 3.60 -1.81
C ALA A 95 -10.65 3.84 -3.25
N ASP A 96 -10.18 4.92 -3.86
CA ASP A 96 -10.54 5.37 -5.20
C ASP A 96 -9.48 5.00 -6.25
N ALA A 97 -8.61 4.02 -5.95
CA ALA A 97 -7.63 3.52 -6.93
C ALA A 97 -8.35 3.10 -8.22
N PHE A 98 -7.76 3.41 -9.38
CA PHE A 98 -8.36 3.21 -10.73
C PHE A 98 -9.51 4.15 -11.10
N GLN A 99 -9.82 5.15 -10.29
CA GLN A 99 -10.67 6.23 -10.76
C GLN A 99 -9.93 7.07 -11.82
N VAL A 100 -10.62 7.39 -12.92
CA VAL A 100 -10.10 8.33 -13.92
C VAL A 100 -10.05 9.74 -13.31
N ILE A 101 -8.86 10.31 -13.22
CA ILE A 101 -8.62 11.66 -12.69
C ILE A 101 -8.45 12.71 -13.79
N GLY A 102 -8.23 12.27 -15.03
CA GLY A 102 -7.98 13.15 -16.15
C GLY A 102 -7.82 12.40 -17.46
N TYR A 103 -7.57 13.16 -18.51
CA TYR A 103 -7.18 12.65 -19.82
C TYR A 103 -5.99 13.47 -20.31
N ASP A 104 -5.01 12.80 -20.90
CA ASP A 104 -3.88 13.49 -21.51
C ASP A 104 -4.24 14.13 -22.85
N ARG A 105 -3.23 14.67 -23.56
CA ARG A 105 -3.43 15.36 -24.85
C ARG A 105 -3.93 14.45 -25.97
N ASP A 106 -3.70 13.15 -25.83
CA ASP A 106 -4.07 12.12 -26.81
C ASP A 106 -5.37 11.40 -26.40
N ALA A 107 -6.08 11.95 -25.40
CA ALA A 107 -7.30 11.39 -24.81
C ALA A 107 -7.12 10.01 -24.16
N VAL A 108 -5.90 9.73 -23.68
CA VAL A 108 -5.62 8.55 -22.85
C VAL A 108 -6.02 8.87 -21.40
N PRO A 109 -6.82 8.01 -20.73
CA PRO A 109 -7.22 8.24 -19.34
C PRO A 109 -6.03 8.16 -18.39
N GLU A 110 -5.96 9.10 -17.46
CA GLU A 110 -5.05 9.09 -16.31
C GLU A 110 -5.80 8.54 -15.10
N TYR A 111 -5.21 7.57 -14.40
CA TYR A 111 -5.83 6.88 -13.29
C TYR A 111 -5.19 7.28 -11.96
N LEU A 112 -6.00 7.33 -10.89
CA LEU A 112 -5.50 7.48 -9.54
C LEU A 112 -4.68 6.24 -9.14
N GLY A 113 -3.45 6.48 -8.68
CA GLY A 113 -2.51 5.43 -8.26
C GLY A 113 -3.00 4.61 -7.06
N VAL A 114 -2.42 3.41 -6.92
CA VAL A 114 -2.78 2.48 -5.84
C VAL A 114 -2.37 3.01 -4.47
N TRP A 115 -1.26 3.74 -4.40
CA TRP A 115 -0.69 4.23 -3.15
C TRP A 115 -0.57 5.75 -3.17
N GLU A 116 -1.00 6.41 -2.10
CA GLU A 116 -1.11 7.88 -2.06
C GLU A 116 0.26 8.58 -2.14
N TRP A 117 1.33 7.91 -1.70
CA TRP A 117 2.66 8.52 -1.53
C TRP A 117 3.68 8.10 -2.59
N GLY A 118 3.27 7.36 -3.61
CA GLY A 118 4.16 6.96 -4.69
C GLY A 118 3.45 6.25 -5.83
N ASP A 119 3.95 6.48 -7.03
CA ASP A 119 3.48 5.81 -8.23
C ASP A 119 4.09 4.40 -8.29
N LEU A 120 3.22 3.40 -8.41
CA LEU A 120 3.59 2.00 -8.46
C LEU A 120 3.05 1.41 -9.75
N GLU A 121 3.93 0.78 -10.51
CA GLU A 121 3.54 0.12 -11.74
C GLU A 121 2.78 -1.18 -11.44
N ILE A 122 2.01 -1.66 -12.43
CA ILE A 122 1.20 -2.89 -12.25
C ILE A 122 2.05 -4.13 -11.94
N TYR A 123 3.32 -4.15 -12.36
CA TYR A 123 4.27 -5.23 -12.08
C TYR A 123 4.98 -5.06 -10.73
N GLU A 124 4.82 -3.91 -10.07
CA GLU A 124 5.35 -3.62 -8.74
C GLU A 124 4.28 -3.78 -7.66
N CYS A 125 3.04 -3.38 -7.94
CA CYS A 125 1.94 -3.45 -6.98
C CYS A 125 0.66 -3.99 -7.60
N CYS A 126 0.06 -4.98 -6.95
CA CYS A 126 -1.24 -5.47 -7.35
C CYS A 126 -2.31 -4.41 -7.03
N PRO A 127 -3.05 -3.94 -8.04
CA PRO A 127 -4.05 -2.90 -7.89
C PRO A 127 -5.24 -3.30 -7.01
N TYR A 128 -5.56 -4.60 -6.95
CA TYR A 128 -6.73 -5.12 -6.25
C TYR A 128 -6.48 -5.37 -4.77
N CYS A 129 -5.28 -5.81 -4.39
CA CYS A 129 -4.97 -6.17 -3.00
C CYS A 129 -3.82 -5.37 -2.36
N GLY A 130 -3.05 -4.60 -3.13
CA GLY A 130 -1.91 -3.83 -2.63
C GLY A 130 -0.64 -4.66 -2.45
N CYS A 131 -0.60 -5.92 -2.90
CA CYS A 131 0.60 -6.78 -2.82
C CYS A 131 1.74 -6.20 -3.66
N LEU A 132 2.92 -6.06 -3.08
CA LEU A 132 4.13 -5.57 -3.75
C LEU A 132 4.88 -6.65 -4.54
N CYS A 133 4.20 -7.78 -4.77
CA CYS A 133 4.56 -8.77 -5.78
C CYS A 133 4.09 -8.39 -7.19
N GLY A 134 3.26 -7.35 -7.32
CA GLY A 134 2.69 -6.93 -8.60
C GLY A 134 1.71 -7.94 -9.20
N MET A 135 1.36 -7.69 -10.46
CA MET A 135 0.66 -8.61 -11.32
C MET A 135 1.60 -9.20 -12.37
N HIS A 136 1.47 -10.52 -12.58
CA HIS A 136 2.30 -11.26 -13.52
C HIS A 136 1.52 -11.51 -14.82
N PHE A 137 2.10 -11.09 -15.94
CA PHE A 137 1.52 -11.37 -17.25
C PHE A 137 1.64 -12.87 -17.59
N GLN A 138 0.56 -13.45 -18.12
CA GLN A 138 0.47 -14.84 -18.55
C GLN A 138 0.27 -14.91 -20.07
N ASP A 139 1.28 -15.39 -20.79
CA ASP A 139 1.22 -15.47 -22.26
C ASP A 139 0.08 -16.35 -22.79
N ALA A 140 -0.26 -17.43 -22.08
CA ALA A 140 -1.27 -18.39 -22.55
C ALA A 140 -2.70 -17.83 -22.52
N SER A 141 -3.01 -16.98 -21.53
CA SER A 141 -4.32 -16.34 -21.36
C SER A 141 -4.35 -14.91 -21.87
N GLN A 142 -3.18 -14.30 -22.12
CA GLN A 142 -3.03 -12.86 -22.39
C GLN A 142 -3.60 -11.99 -21.26
N MET A 143 -3.47 -12.46 -20.01
CA MET A 143 -4.03 -11.81 -18.81
C MET A 143 -2.96 -11.57 -17.76
N TYR A 144 -3.21 -10.60 -16.89
CA TYR A 144 -2.44 -10.31 -15.68
C TYR A 144 -3.01 -11.07 -14.48
N HIS A 145 -2.13 -11.76 -13.75
CA HIS A 145 -2.49 -12.58 -12.61
C HIS A 145 -1.75 -12.13 -11.35
N CYS A 146 -2.47 -11.85 -10.26
CA CYS A 146 -1.84 -11.60 -8.96
C CYS A 146 -1.70 -12.91 -8.18
N LEU A 147 -0.49 -13.21 -7.71
CA LEU A 147 -0.20 -14.42 -6.92
C LEU A 147 -0.72 -14.36 -5.48
N ASN A 148 -1.16 -13.19 -5.00
CA ASN A 148 -1.68 -13.03 -3.65
C ASN A 148 -3.20 -13.09 -3.56
N CYS A 149 -3.92 -12.36 -4.43
CA CYS A 149 -5.39 -12.30 -4.40
C CYS A 149 -6.07 -13.10 -5.52
N ASP A 150 -5.30 -13.85 -6.31
CA ASP A 150 -5.75 -14.66 -7.46
C ASP A 150 -6.56 -13.88 -8.51
N THR A 151 -6.51 -12.55 -8.48
CA THR A 151 -7.18 -11.73 -9.50
C THR A 151 -6.52 -11.98 -10.85
N LEU A 152 -7.34 -12.27 -11.84
CA LEU A 152 -6.98 -12.46 -13.24
C LEU A 152 -7.74 -11.42 -14.07
N THR A 153 -7.03 -10.53 -14.77
CA THR A 153 -7.64 -9.43 -15.55
C THR A 153 -6.79 -9.06 -16.75
N ASP A 154 -7.41 -8.55 -17.81
CA ASP A 154 -6.76 -7.85 -18.91
C ASP A 154 -6.99 -6.31 -18.84
N PHE A 155 -7.61 -5.84 -17.75
CA PHE A 155 -8.02 -4.47 -17.49
C PHE A 155 -9.07 -3.91 -18.47
N SER A 156 -9.75 -4.75 -19.26
CA SER A 156 -10.82 -4.28 -20.17
C SER A 156 -11.96 -3.57 -19.44
N ASP A 157 -12.21 -3.96 -18.19
CA ASP A 157 -13.28 -3.40 -17.35
C ASP A 157 -13.02 -1.95 -16.93
N LEU A 158 -11.77 -1.46 -17.08
CA LEU A 158 -11.38 -0.09 -16.78
C LEU A 158 -11.45 0.83 -18.01
N ASP A 159 -11.85 0.31 -19.17
CA ASP A 159 -12.01 1.11 -20.38
C ASP A 159 -13.24 2.02 -20.22
N PRO A 160 -13.06 3.36 -20.15
CA PRO A 160 -14.17 4.28 -19.96
C PRO A 160 -15.19 4.25 -21.11
N ARG A 161 -14.85 3.66 -22.26
CA ARG A 161 -15.78 3.45 -23.39
C ARG A 161 -16.75 2.28 -23.17
N ASN A 162 -16.50 1.45 -22.16
CA ASN A 162 -17.39 0.33 -21.80
C ASN A 162 -18.52 0.75 -20.84
N GLU A 163 -18.50 1.98 -20.30
CA GLU A 163 -19.59 2.51 -19.44
C GLU A 163 -20.90 2.77 -20.20
N ASP A 164 -20.87 2.81 -21.54
CA ASP A 164 -22.03 3.11 -22.42
C ASP A 164 -22.92 1.89 -22.76
N LEU A 165 -22.77 0.74 -22.08
CA LEU A 165 -23.49 -0.49 -22.41
C LEU A 165 -24.61 -0.91 -21.44
N ASP A 166 -24.79 -0.20 -20.32
CA ASP A 166 -25.93 -0.39 -19.43
C ASP A 166 -26.84 0.85 -19.48
N ASP A 167 -27.97 0.69 -20.19
CA ASP A 167 -29.11 1.63 -20.38
C ASP A 167 -29.60 2.36 -19.11
#